data_AF-A0A3L6MW06-F1
#
_entry.id   AF-A0A3L6MW06-F1
#
_cell.length_a   1.000
_cell.length_b   1.000
_cell.length_c   1.000
_cell.angle_alpha   90.00
_cell.angle_beta   90.00
_cell.angle_gamma   90.00
#
_symmetry.space_group_name_H-M   'P 1'
#
loop_
_entity.id
_entity.type
_entity.pdbx_description
1 polymer ?
#
loop_
_entity_poly.entity_id
_entity_poly.type
_entity_poly.pdbx_seq_one_letter_code
_entity_poly.pdbx_strand_id
1 'polypeptide(L)'
;MAIIYDSLILKCHSSERLRKEGYVLGKETRENARQAAITKQTIMASYPSSLEPKRKAIALDCEMAGVVNGKSEIISICAIDFFTGEVLINSLVKPHEPIIDWRTNIHGIRPATLAIAASQGQILYGWEAAREELLKHINTETAMVGQSLQQDLNRLRVSHEKIFDTAVLTAEAVFGTGTPFGRRWSLQSLCADLLKLRIRQGSNTHDALEDAMAAREVALWCICYPDKLKQWAKRARKKHMAEKAKLAERRRNKRRNMYYSAPVPDDEYEDCGYYHDYGEKEDDEILRWEDVIEWEMWPKSPPSSD
;
A
#
# COMPACT_ATOMS: atom_id res chain seq x y z
N MET A 1 25.57 -13.61 -7.25
CA MET A 1 24.96 -13.01 -6.04
C MET A 1 25.49 -11.63 -5.72
N ALA A 2 26.81 -11.40 -5.66
CA ALA A 2 27.39 -10.09 -5.30
C ALA A 2 26.83 -8.91 -6.13
N ILE A 3 26.83 -9.01 -7.47
CA ILE A 3 26.33 -7.96 -8.36
C ILE A 3 24.85 -7.60 -8.09
N ILE A 4 24.00 -8.60 -7.83
CA ILE A 4 22.58 -8.37 -7.55
C ILE A 4 22.40 -7.71 -6.19
N TYR A 5 23.16 -8.16 -5.18
CA TYR A 5 23.14 -7.55 -3.85
C TYR A 5 23.61 -6.08 -3.89
N ASP A 6 24.72 -5.80 -4.57
CA ASP A 6 25.22 -4.42 -4.68
C ASP A 6 24.21 -3.53 -5.40
N SER A 7 23.59 -4.05 -6.46
CA SER A 7 22.53 -3.32 -7.18
C SER A 7 21.26 -3.13 -6.34
N LEU A 8 20.90 -4.11 -5.49
CA LEU A 8 19.79 -4.00 -4.54
C LEU A 8 20.06 -2.87 -3.54
N ILE A 9 21.24 -2.87 -2.92
CA ILE A 9 21.64 -1.86 -1.93
C ILE A 9 21.69 -0.46 -2.56
N LEU A 10 22.26 -0.33 -3.77
CA LEU A 10 22.29 0.94 -4.51
C LEU A 10 20.90 1.46 -4.88
N LYS A 11 19.87 0.60 -4.84
CA LYS A 11 18.47 0.94 -5.11
C LYS A 11 17.62 1.02 -3.84
N CYS A 12 18.19 0.81 -2.66
CA CYS A 12 17.51 1.15 -1.42
C CYS A 12 17.23 2.66 -1.37
N HIS A 13 16.10 3.00 -0.78
CA HIS A 13 15.60 4.38 -0.76
C HIS A 13 16.39 5.24 0.21
N SER A 14 16.61 6.51 -0.14
CA SER A 14 17.25 7.46 0.77
C SER A 14 16.37 7.71 2.00
N SER A 15 16.99 8.04 3.14
CA SER A 15 16.25 8.36 4.36
C SER A 15 15.29 9.54 4.18
N GLU A 16 15.65 10.53 3.35
CA GLU A 16 14.75 11.63 3.00
C GLU A 16 13.50 11.11 2.29
N ARG A 17 13.67 10.16 1.37
CA ARG A 17 12.53 9.59 0.69
C ARG A 17 11.68 8.73 1.62
N LEU A 18 12.29 7.83 2.38
CA LEU A 18 11.57 7.00 3.34
C LEU A 18 10.71 7.84 4.29
N ARG A 19 11.22 8.97 4.80
CA ARG A 19 10.43 9.92 5.61
C ARG A 19 9.23 10.49 4.85
N LYS A 20 9.41 10.93 3.60
CA LYS A 20 8.30 11.41 2.75
C LYS A 20 7.24 10.34 2.50
N GLU A 21 7.64 9.07 2.50
CA GLU A 21 6.77 7.91 2.33
C GLU A 21 6.16 7.40 3.65
N GLY A 22 6.45 8.05 4.78
CA GLY A 22 5.85 7.73 6.08
C GLY A 22 6.55 6.61 6.85
N TYR A 23 7.80 6.27 6.49
CA TYR A 23 8.63 5.38 7.30
C TYR A 23 9.14 6.10 8.54
N VAL A 24 9.06 5.43 9.69
CA VAL A 24 9.62 5.92 10.96
C VAL A 24 11.11 5.58 10.99
N LEU A 25 11.98 6.60 11.02
CA LEU A 25 13.44 6.45 11.06
C LEU A 25 14.04 7.13 12.29
N GLY A 26 14.53 6.36 13.26
CA GLY A 26 15.26 6.88 14.43
C GLY A 26 14.46 7.84 15.32
N LYS A 27 15.15 8.59 16.21
CA LYS A 27 14.52 9.54 17.13
C LYS A 27 14.10 10.82 16.40
N GLU A 28 12.91 10.83 15.80
CA GLU A 28 12.32 12.07 15.29
C GLU A 28 11.71 12.93 16.42
N THR A 29 11.81 14.25 16.27
CA THR A 29 11.40 15.29 17.24
C THR A 29 10.07 15.95 16.89
N ARG A 30 9.40 15.54 15.81
CA ARG A 30 8.13 16.15 15.38
C ARG A 30 7.09 15.09 15.10
N GLU A 31 6.21 14.87 16.07
CA GLU A 31 5.13 13.92 15.91
C GLU A 31 3.79 14.54 16.25
N ASN A 32 2.83 14.33 15.36
CA ASN A 32 1.42 14.36 15.73
C ASN A 32 1.16 13.25 16.76
N ALA A 33 0.26 13.47 17.73
CA ALA A 33 0.06 12.58 18.88
C ALA A 33 -0.19 11.09 18.55
N ARG A 34 -0.72 10.78 17.35
CA ARG A 34 -0.92 9.40 16.86
C ARG A 34 0.38 8.69 16.48
N GLN A 35 1.33 9.39 15.88
CA GLN A 35 2.64 8.82 15.49
C GLN A 35 3.51 8.57 16.73
N ALA A 36 3.39 9.45 17.73
CA ALA A 36 4.15 9.39 18.97
C ALA A 36 3.96 8.13 19.82
N ALA A 37 2.82 7.45 19.72
CA ALA A 37 2.60 6.20 20.43
C ALA A 37 3.34 5.03 19.76
N ILE A 38 3.30 4.95 18.41
CA ILE A 38 3.99 3.92 17.63
C ILE A 38 5.50 4.09 17.78
N THR A 39 6.01 5.31 17.59
CA THR A 39 7.44 5.62 17.65
C THR A 39 8.08 5.34 19.01
N LYS A 40 7.33 5.45 20.12
CA LYS A 40 7.83 5.06 21.46
C LYS A 40 8.12 3.56 21.58
N GLN A 41 7.39 2.72 20.86
CA GLN A 41 7.55 1.26 20.89
C GLN A 41 8.41 0.74 19.73
N THR A 42 8.68 1.59 18.74
CA THR A 42 9.52 1.28 17.59
C THR A 42 10.97 1.10 18.00
N ILE A 43 11.55 -0.04 17.59
CA ILE A 43 12.96 -0.34 17.81
C ILE A 43 13.69 -0.51 16.49
N MET A 44 14.99 -0.22 16.52
CA MET A 44 15.90 -0.60 15.42
C MET A 44 16.27 -2.06 15.54
N ALA A 45 16.53 -2.71 14.40
CA ALA A 45 17.20 -4.01 14.39
C ALA A 45 18.59 -3.91 15.04
N SER A 46 19.12 -5.04 15.53
CA SER A 46 20.44 -5.08 16.14
C SER A 46 21.54 -4.76 15.12
N TYR A 47 22.68 -4.26 15.59
CA TYR A 47 23.88 -4.15 14.76
C TYR A 47 24.39 -5.54 14.33
N PRO A 48 25.08 -5.63 13.19
CA PRO A 48 25.66 -6.89 12.72
C PRO A 48 26.61 -7.48 13.78
N SER A 49 26.49 -8.78 14.03
CA SER A 49 27.36 -9.56 14.91
C SER A 49 27.93 -10.74 14.13
N SER A 50 29.22 -11.00 14.25
CA SER A 50 29.86 -12.17 13.63
C SER A 50 29.40 -13.49 14.24
N LEU A 51 28.88 -13.46 15.47
CA LEU A 51 28.40 -14.64 16.19
C LEU A 51 27.01 -15.09 15.71
N GLU A 52 26.20 -14.16 15.20
CA GLU A 52 24.85 -14.43 14.70
C GLU A 52 24.65 -13.80 13.32
N PRO A 53 25.16 -14.45 12.25
CA PRO A 53 24.98 -13.95 10.90
C PRO A 53 23.49 -13.91 10.54
N LYS A 54 23.01 -12.73 10.17
CA LYS A 54 21.64 -12.51 9.67
C LYS A 54 21.61 -12.58 8.15
N ARG A 55 20.41 -12.60 7.57
CA ARG A 55 20.25 -12.66 6.10
C ARG A 55 20.76 -11.39 5.45
N LYS A 56 21.32 -11.49 4.23
CA LYS A 56 21.76 -10.32 3.47
C LYS A 56 20.59 -9.48 2.99
N ALA A 57 19.51 -10.12 2.57
CA ALA A 57 18.28 -9.48 2.16
C ALA A 57 17.10 -10.42 2.37
N ILE A 58 15.94 -9.86 2.74
CA ILE A 58 14.67 -10.59 2.85
C ILE A 58 13.57 -9.86 2.08
N ALA A 59 12.52 -10.57 1.69
CA ALA A 59 11.24 -9.96 1.33
C ALA A 59 10.21 -10.22 2.43
N LEU A 60 9.42 -9.19 2.76
CA LEU A 60 8.46 -9.18 3.85
C LEU A 60 7.08 -8.75 3.33
N ASP A 61 6.04 -9.42 3.82
CA ASP A 61 4.66 -9.00 3.67
C ASP A 61 3.87 -9.42 4.93
N CYS A 62 2.91 -8.60 5.36
CA CYS A 62 2.05 -8.86 6.50
C CYS A 62 0.58 -8.64 6.13
N GLU A 63 -0.29 -9.40 6.79
CA GLU A 63 -1.73 -9.13 6.78
C GLU A 63 -2.15 -8.41 8.05
N MET A 64 -3.10 -7.48 7.91
CA MET A 64 -3.58 -6.66 9.01
C MET A 64 -5.10 -6.69 9.13
N ALA A 65 -5.60 -6.76 10.36
CA ALA A 65 -7.01 -6.58 10.70
C ALA A 65 -7.26 -5.24 11.40
N GLY A 66 -8.48 -4.74 11.31
CA GLY A 66 -8.93 -3.55 12.03
C GLY A 66 -9.23 -3.84 13.50
N VAL A 67 -8.72 -2.98 14.38
CA VAL A 67 -8.95 -3.02 15.83
C VAL A 67 -9.61 -1.71 16.29
N VAL A 68 -9.98 -1.62 17.56
CA VAL A 68 -10.65 -0.45 18.14
C VAL A 68 -9.95 0.87 17.84
N ASN A 69 -10.72 1.96 17.80
CA ASN A 69 -10.27 3.33 17.52
C ASN A 69 -9.70 3.56 16.10
N GLY A 70 -10.18 2.78 15.12
CA GLY A 70 -9.78 2.93 13.70
C GLY A 70 -8.32 2.55 13.44
N LYS A 71 -7.72 1.76 14.33
CA LYS A 71 -6.36 1.25 14.19
C LYS A 71 -6.36 -0.09 13.45
N SER A 72 -5.17 -0.57 13.11
CA SER A 72 -5.00 -1.91 12.55
C SER A 72 -3.78 -2.58 13.19
N GLU A 73 -3.89 -3.88 13.40
CA GLU A 73 -2.84 -4.72 13.97
C GLU A 73 -2.54 -5.89 13.03
N ILE A 74 -1.32 -6.41 13.15
CA ILE A 74 -0.86 -7.56 12.37
C ILE A 74 -1.59 -8.84 12.79
N ILE A 75 -1.98 -9.64 11.80
CA ILE A 75 -2.61 -10.96 11.99
C ILE A 75 -1.90 -12.09 11.23
N SER A 76 -0.98 -11.76 10.33
CA SER A 76 -0.10 -12.72 9.65
C SER A 76 1.20 -12.03 9.28
N ILE A 77 2.32 -12.75 9.35
CA ILE A 77 3.64 -12.30 8.92
C ILE A 77 4.25 -13.36 8.01
N CYS A 78 4.76 -12.94 6.86
CA CYS A 78 5.58 -13.77 5.99
C CYS A 78 6.90 -13.07 5.65
N ALA A 79 8.02 -13.77 5.86
CA ALA A 79 9.35 -13.33 5.47
C ALA A 79 10.07 -14.45 4.72
N ILE A 80 10.71 -14.10 3.60
CA ILE A 80 11.46 -15.03 2.76
C ILE A 80 12.88 -14.51 2.52
N ASP A 81 13.84 -15.40 2.36
CA ASP A 81 15.19 -15.02 1.91
C ASP A 81 15.12 -14.51 0.47
N PHE A 82 15.66 -13.31 0.24
CA PHE A 82 15.56 -12.65 -1.06
C PHE A 82 16.35 -13.37 -2.16
N PHE A 83 17.41 -14.09 -1.85
CA PHE A 83 18.23 -14.73 -2.87
C PHE A 83 17.79 -16.16 -3.14
N THR A 84 17.54 -16.94 -2.08
CA THR A 84 17.21 -18.37 -2.19
C THR A 84 15.72 -18.63 -2.36
N GLY A 85 14.85 -17.71 -1.92
CA GLY A 85 13.41 -17.94 -1.83
C GLY A 85 13.01 -18.85 -0.66
N GLU A 86 13.93 -19.15 0.25
CA GLU A 86 13.66 -19.90 1.48
C GLU A 86 12.62 -19.17 2.34
N VAL A 87 11.57 -19.86 2.76
CA VAL A 87 10.59 -19.31 3.70
C VAL A 87 11.19 -19.28 5.09
N LEU A 88 11.37 -18.09 5.65
CA LEU A 88 11.96 -17.86 6.98
C LEU A 88 10.87 -17.80 8.05
N ILE A 89 9.77 -17.10 7.74
CA ILE A 89 8.61 -16.95 8.60
C ILE A 89 7.36 -17.08 7.72
N ASN A 90 6.37 -17.82 8.17
CA ASN A 90 5.02 -17.81 7.62
C ASN A 90 4.05 -18.21 8.74
N SER A 91 3.64 -17.22 9.53
CA SER A 91 2.96 -17.46 10.80
C SER A 91 1.78 -16.51 10.99
N LEU A 92 0.70 -17.05 11.55
CA LEU A 92 -0.41 -16.24 12.04
C LEU A 92 -0.02 -15.53 13.34
N VAL A 93 -0.57 -14.33 13.53
CA VAL A 93 -0.35 -13.49 14.70
C VAL A 93 -1.69 -13.23 15.38
N LYS A 94 -1.77 -13.46 16.68
CA LYS A 94 -2.92 -13.09 17.49
C LYS A 94 -2.67 -11.74 18.15
N PRO A 95 -3.35 -10.65 17.73
CA PRO A 95 -3.18 -9.35 18.36
C PRO A 95 -3.72 -9.34 19.80
N HIS A 96 -3.18 -8.44 20.62
CA HIS A 96 -3.67 -8.21 22.00
C HIS A 96 -5.05 -7.54 21.99
N GLU A 97 -5.23 -6.60 21.07
CA GLU A 97 -6.46 -5.84 20.92
C GLU A 97 -7.55 -6.68 20.22
N PRO A 98 -8.82 -6.55 20.64
CA PRO A 98 -9.93 -7.19 19.95
C PRO A 98 -10.03 -6.71 18.49
N ILE A 99 -10.12 -7.68 17.57
CA ILE A 99 -10.37 -7.42 16.15
C ILE A 99 -11.85 -7.08 15.97
N ILE A 100 -12.12 -5.91 15.38
CA ILE A 100 -13.48 -5.43 15.06
C ILE A 100 -13.80 -5.50 13.56
N ASP A 101 -12.76 -5.48 12.72
CA ASP A 101 -12.87 -5.63 11.27
C ASP A 101 -11.83 -6.65 10.82
N TRP A 102 -12.30 -7.86 10.49
CA TRP A 102 -11.41 -8.95 10.11
C TRP A 102 -10.82 -8.80 8.72
N ARG A 103 -11.38 -7.96 7.82
CA ARG A 103 -10.92 -7.83 6.43
C ARG A 103 -10.75 -9.17 5.70
N THR A 104 -11.54 -10.17 6.07
CA THR A 104 -11.50 -11.53 5.50
C THR A 104 -11.69 -11.54 3.99
N ASN A 105 -12.42 -10.56 3.44
CA ASN A 105 -12.56 -10.38 1.99
C ASN A 105 -11.25 -10.00 1.29
N ILE A 106 -10.29 -9.45 2.03
CA ILE A 106 -8.96 -9.09 1.53
C ILE A 106 -8.03 -10.30 1.62
N HIS A 107 -7.87 -10.93 2.79
CA HIS A 107 -6.81 -11.94 3.01
C HIS A 107 -7.30 -13.34 3.42
N GLY A 108 -8.61 -13.57 3.48
CA GLY A 108 -9.18 -14.90 3.71
C GLY A 108 -9.08 -15.44 5.15
N ILE A 109 -8.21 -14.88 6.00
CA ILE A 109 -8.06 -15.25 7.42
C ILE A 109 -9.36 -15.00 8.17
N ARG A 110 -9.98 -16.09 8.67
CA ARG A 110 -11.22 -16.07 9.45
C ARG A 110 -10.95 -16.16 10.96
N PRO A 111 -11.88 -15.69 11.81
CA PRO A 111 -11.79 -15.88 13.26
C PRO A 111 -11.55 -17.34 13.66
N ALA A 112 -12.26 -18.28 13.01
CA ALA A 112 -12.12 -19.71 13.27
C ALA A 112 -10.71 -20.23 12.93
N THR A 113 -10.12 -19.77 11.81
CA THR A 113 -8.75 -20.16 11.42
C THR A 113 -7.75 -19.74 12.48
N LEU A 114 -7.82 -18.49 12.96
CA LEU A 114 -6.92 -18.00 14.00
C LEU A 114 -7.13 -18.72 15.34
N ALA A 115 -8.39 -19.02 15.71
CA ALA A 115 -8.71 -19.74 16.93
C ALA A 115 -8.19 -21.19 16.94
N ILE A 116 -8.29 -21.89 15.81
CA ILE A 116 -7.77 -23.25 15.64
C ILE A 116 -6.24 -23.24 15.71
N ALA A 117 -5.57 -22.32 15.00
CA ALA A 117 -4.12 -22.22 15.07
C ALA A 117 -3.65 -21.88 16.50
N ALA A 118 -4.39 -21.02 17.21
CA ALA A 118 -4.12 -20.68 18.60
C ALA A 118 -4.21 -21.89 19.54
N SER A 119 -5.25 -22.73 19.40
CA SER A 119 -5.42 -23.92 20.24
C SER A 119 -4.36 -25.00 19.98
N GLN A 120 -3.77 -25.00 18.79
CA GLN A 120 -2.67 -25.89 18.39
C GLN A 120 -1.27 -25.33 18.76
N GLY A 121 -1.20 -24.12 19.32
CA GLY A 121 0.07 -23.46 19.63
C GLY A 121 0.87 -23.02 18.40
N GLN A 122 0.22 -22.83 17.26
CA GLN A 122 0.83 -22.49 15.96
C GLN A 122 0.67 -21.00 15.61
N ILE A 123 0.77 -20.11 16.61
CA ILE A 123 0.64 -18.67 16.42
C ILE A 123 1.72 -17.91 17.17
N LEU A 124 1.97 -16.68 16.72
CA LEU A 124 2.72 -15.68 17.47
C LEU A 124 1.74 -14.81 18.27
N TYR A 125 2.05 -14.51 19.52
CA TYR A 125 1.19 -13.70 20.39
C TYR A 125 1.64 -12.24 20.38
N GLY A 126 0.81 -11.39 19.79
CA GLY A 126 1.09 -9.97 19.64
C GLY A 126 2.11 -9.66 18.57
N TRP A 127 2.22 -8.37 18.29
CA TRP A 127 3.21 -7.83 17.36
C TRP A 127 4.64 -7.96 17.93
N GLU A 128 4.79 -8.06 19.25
CA GLU A 128 6.08 -8.25 19.92
C GLU A 128 6.71 -9.58 19.50
N ALA A 129 5.95 -10.68 19.57
CA ALA A 129 6.42 -11.99 19.16
C ALA A 129 6.69 -12.05 17.64
N ALA A 130 5.85 -11.42 16.82
CA ALA A 130 6.09 -11.31 15.38
C ALA A 130 7.37 -10.53 15.06
N ARG A 131 7.62 -9.43 15.79
CA ARG A 131 8.85 -8.64 15.68
C ARG A 131 10.06 -9.45 16.12
N GLU A 132 10.00 -10.12 17.26
CA GLU A 132 11.09 -10.95 17.76
C GLU A 132 11.46 -12.05 16.77
N GLU A 133 10.46 -12.69 16.15
CA GLU A 133 10.69 -13.67 15.09
C GLU A 133 11.41 -13.06 13.89
N LEU A 134 10.96 -11.89 13.42
CA LEU A 134 11.61 -11.16 12.33
C LEU A 134 13.08 -10.81 12.64
N LEU A 135 13.35 -10.32 13.86
CA LEU A 135 14.68 -9.90 14.30
C LEU A 135 15.69 -11.06 14.43
N LYS A 136 15.24 -12.32 14.44
CA LYS A 136 16.14 -13.48 14.33
C LYS A 136 16.83 -13.52 12.97
N HIS A 137 16.24 -12.94 11.93
CA HIS A 137 16.71 -13.01 10.55
C HIS A 137 17.30 -11.72 9.98
N ILE A 138 17.07 -10.58 10.63
CA ILE A 138 17.51 -9.26 10.14
C ILE A 138 18.42 -8.53 11.12
N ASN A 139 19.30 -7.68 10.59
CA ASN A 139 20.05 -6.68 11.33
C ASN A 139 19.99 -5.33 10.57
N THR A 140 20.68 -4.30 11.08
CA THR A 140 20.77 -2.99 10.40
C THR A 140 21.38 -3.05 9.00
N GLU A 141 22.08 -4.14 8.64
CA GLU A 141 22.68 -4.33 7.33
C GLU A 141 21.85 -5.14 6.34
N THR A 142 20.83 -5.87 6.80
CA THR A 142 19.92 -6.66 5.96
C THR A 142 19.08 -5.76 5.08
N ALA A 143 19.03 -5.95 3.77
CA ALA A 143 18.07 -5.22 2.93
C ALA A 143 16.65 -5.79 3.10
N MET A 144 15.65 -4.94 3.34
CA MET A 144 14.25 -5.36 3.39
C MET A 144 13.52 -4.96 2.11
N VAL A 145 12.95 -5.96 1.44
CA VAL A 145 12.23 -5.82 0.18
C VAL A 145 10.74 -6.01 0.43
N GLY A 146 9.89 -5.22 -0.21
CA GLY A 146 8.45 -5.41 -0.14
C GLY A 146 7.68 -4.36 -0.94
N GLN A 147 6.36 -4.36 -0.79
CA GLN A 147 5.46 -3.42 -1.44
C GLN A 147 4.73 -2.59 -0.39
N SER A 148 4.94 -1.28 -0.36
CA SER A 148 4.36 -0.40 0.68
C SER A 148 4.77 -0.81 2.10
N LEU A 149 6.05 -1.16 2.27
CA LEU A 149 6.59 -1.82 3.45
C LEU A 149 6.49 -0.98 4.75
N GLN A 150 6.22 0.33 4.62
CA GLN A 150 5.93 1.18 5.77
C GLN A 150 4.72 0.67 6.55
N GLN A 151 3.75 0.04 5.88
CA GLN A 151 2.56 -0.46 6.55
C GLN A 151 2.93 -1.61 7.50
N ASP A 152 3.71 -2.57 7.01
CA ASP A 152 4.18 -3.74 7.73
C ASP A 152 5.08 -3.33 8.91
N LEU A 153 6.12 -2.54 8.63
CA LEU A 153 7.09 -2.09 9.62
C LEU A 153 6.45 -1.28 10.75
N ASN A 154 5.43 -0.46 10.44
CA ASN A 154 4.70 0.28 11.46
C ASN A 154 3.90 -0.65 12.40
N ARG A 155 3.35 -1.78 11.92
CA ARG A 155 2.61 -2.73 12.78
C ARG A 155 3.55 -3.63 13.55
N LEU A 156 4.72 -3.90 12.99
CA LEU A 156 5.80 -4.58 13.70
C LEU A 156 6.53 -3.67 14.68
N ARG A 157 6.33 -2.34 14.59
CA ARG A 157 7.10 -1.32 15.33
C ARG A 157 8.61 -1.56 15.16
N VAL A 158 9.04 -1.65 13.91
CA VAL A 158 10.44 -1.81 13.51
C VAL A 158 10.84 -0.60 12.65
N SER A 159 11.91 0.07 13.03
CA SER A 159 12.56 1.09 12.21
C SER A 159 13.72 0.44 11.47
N HIS A 160 13.85 0.74 10.18
CA HIS A 160 14.92 0.21 9.35
C HIS A 160 15.24 1.10 8.16
N GLU A 161 16.52 1.18 7.79
CA GLU A 161 17.03 2.14 6.82
C GLU A 161 17.32 1.52 5.45
N LYS A 162 17.66 0.23 5.39
CA LYS A 162 17.95 -0.46 4.13
C LYS A 162 16.68 -1.03 3.50
N ILE A 163 15.82 -0.13 3.03
CA ILE A 163 14.52 -0.48 2.46
C ILE A 163 14.54 -0.41 0.93
N PHE A 164 14.09 -1.47 0.28
CA PHE A 164 13.73 -1.50 -1.13
C PHE A 164 12.22 -1.73 -1.23
N ASP A 165 11.47 -0.64 -1.38
CA ASP A 165 10.03 -0.69 -1.59
C ASP A 165 9.71 -0.59 -3.09
N THR A 166 9.04 -1.61 -3.65
CA THR A 166 8.70 -1.69 -5.07
C THR A 166 7.69 -0.63 -5.51
N ALA A 167 6.76 -0.23 -4.62
CA ALA A 167 5.79 0.83 -4.87
C ALA A 167 6.50 2.17 -5.03
N VAL A 168 7.45 2.44 -4.14
CA VAL A 168 8.23 3.66 -4.10
C VAL A 168 9.18 3.72 -5.29
N LEU A 169 9.97 2.66 -5.54
CA LEU A 169 10.94 2.59 -6.64
C LEU A 169 10.28 2.84 -8.01
N THR A 170 9.16 2.18 -8.26
CA THR A 170 8.46 2.31 -9.55
C THR A 170 7.84 3.69 -9.72
N ALA A 171 7.38 4.31 -8.64
CA ALA A 171 6.93 5.69 -8.66
C ALA A 171 8.07 6.69 -8.89
N GLU A 172 9.27 6.46 -8.35
CA GLU A 172 10.46 7.28 -8.68
C GLU A 172 10.83 7.17 -10.14
N ALA A 173 10.79 5.96 -10.69
CA ALA A 173 11.07 5.75 -12.10
C ALA A 173 10.12 6.58 -13.00
N VAL A 174 8.87 6.76 -12.58
CA VAL A 174 7.84 7.47 -13.35
C VAL A 174 7.85 8.98 -13.13
N PHE A 175 7.96 9.42 -11.87
CA PHE A 175 7.79 10.82 -11.48
C PHE A 175 9.11 11.54 -11.17
N GLY A 176 10.20 10.79 -10.97
CA GLY A 176 11.43 11.28 -10.39
C GLY A 176 11.39 11.34 -8.86
N THR A 177 12.44 11.89 -8.27
CA THR A 177 12.61 11.98 -6.80
C THR A 177 12.24 13.37 -6.24
N GLY A 178 12.18 14.39 -7.10
CA GLY A 178 12.01 15.79 -6.71
C GLY A 178 10.57 16.26 -6.51
N THR A 179 9.57 15.43 -6.84
CA THR A 179 8.15 15.80 -6.73
C THR A 179 7.36 14.73 -5.97
N PRO A 180 6.26 15.12 -5.31
CA PRO A 180 5.31 14.16 -4.76
C PRO A 180 4.75 13.26 -5.86
N PHE A 181 4.49 12.01 -5.50
CA PHE A 181 3.95 11.04 -6.42
C PHE A 181 2.49 11.31 -6.76
N GLY A 182 2.19 11.30 -8.06
CA GLY A 182 0.81 11.38 -8.53
C GLY A 182 0.01 10.08 -8.30
N ARG A 183 0.70 8.95 -8.11
CA ARG A 183 0.14 7.63 -7.77
C ARG A 183 1.28 6.65 -7.40
N ARG A 184 0.91 5.53 -6.79
CA ARG A 184 1.74 4.32 -6.69
C ARG A 184 1.04 3.19 -7.45
N TRP A 185 1.79 2.20 -7.91
CA TRP A 185 1.23 1.02 -8.59
C TRP A 185 1.05 -0.10 -7.59
N SER A 186 -0.08 -0.81 -7.65
CA SER A 186 -0.30 -2.01 -6.82
C SER A 186 0.63 -3.15 -7.24
N LEU A 187 0.94 -4.05 -6.30
CA LEU A 187 1.76 -5.22 -6.58
C LEU A 187 1.19 -6.05 -7.75
N GLN A 188 -0.13 -6.26 -7.75
CA GLN A 188 -0.84 -6.96 -8.82
C GLN A 188 -0.64 -6.28 -10.19
N SER A 189 -0.73 -4.94 -10.24
CA SER A 189 -0.48 -4.18 -11.48
C SER A 189 0.97 -4.32 -11.94
N LEU A 190 1.93 -4.25 -11.02
CA LEU A 190 3.35 -4.40 -11.33
C LEU A 190 3.68 -5.81 -11.81
N CYS A 191 3.11 -6.86 -11.20
CA CYS A 191 3.27 -8.23 -11.67
C CYS A 191 2.75 -8.40 -13.10
N ALA A 192 1.56 -7.87 -13.40
CA ALA A 192 0.98 -7.96 -14.74
C ALA A 192 1.79 -7.16 -15.77
N ASP A 193 2.24 -5.96 -15.42
CA ASP A 193 2.93 -5.07 -16.33
C ASP A 193 4.39 -5.48 -16.59
N LEU A 194 5.11 -5.86 -15.54
CA LEU A 194 6.56 -6.12 -15.58
C LEU A 194 6.88 -7.60 -15.79
N LEU A 195 6.23 -8.47 -15.02
CA LEU A 195 6.51 -9.91 -15.01
C LEU A 195 5.62 -10.71 -15.96
N LYS A 196 4.51 -10.12 -16.43
CA LYS A 196 3.45 -10.82 -17.18
C LYS A 196 2.81 -11.95 -16.37
N LEU A 197 2.76 -11.77 -15.05
CA LEU A 197 2.17 -12.71 -14.11
C LEU A 197 0.94 -12.10 -13.45
N ARG A 198 -0.04 -12.95 -13.14
CA ARG A 198 -1.25 -12.60 -12.40
C ARG A 198 -1.23 -13.34 -11.07
N ILE A 199 -1.13 -12.58 -9.99
CA ILE A 199 -1.24 -13.07 -8.61
C ILE A 199 -2.70 -13.04 -8.13
N ARG A 200 -3.02 -13.78 -7.06
CA ARG A 200 -4.33 -13.80 -6.40
C ARG A 200 -5.47 -14.23 -7.32
N GLN A 201 -5.21 -15.21 -8.18
CA GLN A 201 -6.20 -15.67 -9.17
C GLN A 201 -7.41 -16.32 -8.50
N GLY A 202 -8.60 -16.06 -9.06
CA GLY A 202 -9.86 -16.68 -8.63
C GLY A 202 -10.58 -15.90 -7.51
N SER A 203 -9.92 -15.64 -6.40
CA SER A 203 -10.55 -15.02 -5.21
C SER A 203 -10.19 -13.55 -5.01
N ASN A 204 -9.16 -13.04 -5.70
CA ASN A 204 -8.52 -11.75 -5.40
C ASN A 204 -8.10 -11.60 -3.92
N THR A 205 -7.99 -12.73 -3.21
CA THR A 205 -7.59 -12.80 -1.82
C THR A 205 -6.07 -12.73 -1.74
N HIS A 206 -5.58 -11.89 -0.84
CA HIS A 206 -4.18 -11.74 -0.50
C HIS A 206 -3.71 -12.96 0.31
N ASP A 207 -2.48 -13.36 0.02
CA ASP A 207 -1.74 -14.38 0.74
C ASP A 207 -0.34 -13.82 0.95
N ALA A 208 0.09 -13.70 2.21
CA ALA A 208 1.34 -13.03 2.55
C ALA A 208 2.57 -13.71 1.91
N LEU A 209 2.51 -15.03 1.68
CA LEU A 209 3.59 -15.74 1.01
C LEU A 209 3.63 -15.44 -0.49
N GLU A 210 2.48 -15.51 -1.18
CA GLU A 210 2.38 -15.11 -2.59
C GLU A 210 2.84 -13.66 -2.78
N ASP A 211 2.41 -12.76 -1.90
CA ASP A 211 2.72 -11.34 -1.99
C ASP A 211 4.20 -11.03 -1.69
N ALA A 212 4.81 -11.67 -0.68
CA ALA A 212 6.25 -11.55 -0.42
C ALA A 212 7.09 -12.07 -1.60
N MET A 213 6.72 -13.22 -2.18
CA MET A 213 7.37 -13.78 -3.37
C MET A 213 7.22 -12.87 -4.59
N ALA A 214 6.02 -12.33 -4.81
CA ALA A 214 5.74 -11.44 -5.93
C ALA A 214 6.51 -10.11 -5.80
N ALA A 215 6.57 -9.52 -4.61
CA ALA A 215 7.37 -8.31 -4.36
C ALA A 215 8.87 -8.56 -4.61
N ARG A 216 9.39 -9.73 -4.18
CA ARG A 216 10.75 -10.18 -4.48
C ARG A 216 11.00 -10.25 -5.99
N GLU A 217 10.11 -10.87 -6.76
CA GLU A 217 10.26 -11.00 -8.22
C GLU A 217 10.20 -9.65 -8.94
N VAL A 218 9.31 -8.74 -8.50
CA VAL A 218 9.25 -7.37 -9.03
C VAL A 218 10.56 -6.64 -8.76
N ALA A 219 11.12 -6.76 -7.55
CA ALA A 219 12.40 -6.14 -7.19
C ALA A 219 13.55 -6.69 -8.05
N LEU A 220 13.67 -8.01 -8.19
CA LEU A 220 14.66 -8.66 -9.05
C LEU A 220 14.54 -8.18 -10.50
N TRP A 221 13.33 -8.08 -11.04
CA TRP A 221 13.11 -7.58 -12.40
C TRP A 221 13.58 -6.13 -12.55
N CYS A 222 13.25 -5.27 -11.58
CA CYS A 222 13.66 -3.86 -11.61
C CYS A 222 15.19 -3.69 -11.59
N ILE A 223 15.88 -4.56 -10.84
CA ILE A 223 17.35 -4.56 -10.71
C ILE A 223 18.01 -5.13 -11.98
N CYS A 224 17.53 -6.26 -12.47
CA CYS A 224 18.13 -6.96 -13.60
C CYS A 224 17.84 -6.32 -14.96
N TYR A 225 16.75 -5.53 -15.07
CA TYR A 225 16.33 -4.93 -16.34
C TYR A 225 16.10 -3.41 -16.24
N PRO A 226 17.12 -2.61 -15.87
CA PRO A 226 16.98 -1.18 -15.63
C PRO A 226 16.47 -0.40 -16.87
N ASP A 227 16.85 -0.82 -18.08
CA ASP A 227 16.38 -0.16 -19.30
C ASP A 227 14.93 -0.51 -19.63
N LYS A 228 14.49 -1.73 -19.31
CA LYS A 228 13.07 -2.09 -19.43
C LYS A 228 12.24 -1.33 -18.40
N LEU A 229 12.76 -1.13 -17.18
CA LEU A 229 12.11 -0.30 -16.16
C LEU A 229 11.95 1.15 -16.65
N LYS A 230 12.99 1.77 -17.23
CA LYS A 230 12.89 3.11 -17.83
C LYS A 230 11.83 3.18 -18.94
N GLN A 231 11.79 2.17 -19.82
CA GLN A 231 10.79 2.12 -20.90
C GLN A 231 9.37 1.94 -20.37
N TRP A 232 9.17 1.06 -19.38
CA TRP A 232 7.91 0.94 -18.68
C TRP A 232 7.50 2.26 -18.04
N ALA A 233 8.42 2.93 -17.33
CA ALA A 233 8.13 4.17 -16.62
C ALA A 233 7.71 5.31 -17.58
N LYS A 234 8.35 5.43 -18.74
CA LYS A 234 7.92 6.38 -19.80
C LYS A 234 6.48 6.12 -20.26
N ARG A 235 6.12 4.85 -20.48
CA ARG A 235 4.75 4.45 -20.88
C ARG A 235 3.75 4.72 -19.76
N ALA A 236 4.09 4.36 -18.53
CA ALA A 236 3.27 4.59 -17.34
C ALA A 236 3.03 6.08 -17.09
N ARG A 237 4.06 6.93 -17.26
CA ARG A 237 3.94 8.40 -17.19
C ARG A 237 2.96 8.94 -18.23
N LYS A 238 3.11 8.52 -19.49
CA LYS A 238 2.22 8.93 -20.58
C LYS A 238 0.77 8.54 -20.30
N LYS A 239 0.54 7.30 -19.82
CA LYS A 239 -0.78 6.81 -19.43
C LYS A 239 -1.39 7.66 -18.31
N HIS A 240 -0.64 7.92 -17.24
CA HIS A 240 -1.10 8.74 -16.11
C HIS A 240 -1.48 10.16 -16.53
N MET A 241 -0.66 10.81 -17.37
CA MET A 241 -0.96 12.16 -17.86
C MET A 241 -2.22 12.18 -18.74
N ALA A 242 -2.41 11.17 -19.58
CA ALA A 242 -3.61 11.04 -20.40
C ALA A 242 -4.87 10.79 -19.54
N GLU A 243 -4.80 9.95 -18.51
CA GLU A 243 -5.89 9.74 -17.55
C GLU A 243 -6.26 11.04 -16.83
N LYS A 244 -5.26 11.79 -16.37
CA LYS A 244 -5.48 13.09 -15.70
C LYS A 244 -6.12 14.12 -16.64
N ALA A 245 -5.70 14.18 -17.90
CA ALA A 245 -6.30 15.06 -18.90
C ALA A 245 -7.76 14.70 -19.20
N LYS A 246 -8.07 13.40 -19.35
CA LYS A 246 -9.45 12.92 -19.53
C LYS A 246 -10.34 13.27 -18.34
N LEU A 247 -9.83 13.13 -17.12
CA LEU A 247 -10.57 13.50 -15.91
C LEU A 247 -10.83 15.00 -15.84
N ALA A 248 -9.84 15.83 -16.18
CA ALA A 248 -10.00 17.28 -16.22
C ALA A 248 -11.06 17.71 -17.26
N GLU A 249 -11.08 17.07 -18.43
CA GLU A 249 -12.07 17.33 -19.48
C GLU A 249 -13.48 16.92 -19.04
N ARG A 250 -13.64 15.74 -18.40
CA ARG A 250 -14.91 15.31 -17.81
C ARG A 250 -15.42 16.32 -16.77
N ARG A 251 -14.55 16.83 -15.90
CA ARG A 251 -14.88 17.85 -14.90
C ARG A 251 -15.31 19.17 -15.56
N ARG A 252 -14.65 19.58 -16.65
CA ARG A 252 -15.01 20.77 -17.42
C ARG A 252 -16.38 20.64 -18.08
N ASN A 253 -16.65 19.50 -18.71
CA ASN A 253 -17.94 19.24 -19.36
C ASN A 253 -19.09 19.17 -18.36
N LYS A 254 -18.88 18.56 -17.18
CA LYS A 254 -19.87 18.56 -16.10
C LYS A 254 -20.19 19.98 -15.63
N ARG A 255 -19.16 20.83 -15.42
CA ARG A 255 -19.36 22.25 -15.04
C ARG A 255 -20.11 23.02 -16.12
N ARG A 256 -19.79 22.78 -17.40
CA ARG A 256 -20.48 23.42 -18.53
C ARG A 256 -21.95 23.01 -18.57
N ASN A 257 -22.26 21.72 -18.47
CA ASN A 257 -23.65 21.24 -18.48
C ASN A 257 -24.45 21.77 -17.27
N MET A 258 -23.82 21.90 -16.09
CA MET A 258 -24.45 22.50 -14.92
C MET A 258 -24.79 23.99 -15.12
N TYR A 259 -23.92 24.75 -15.79
CA TYR A 259 -24.17 26.15 -16.13
C TYR A 259 -25.31 26.33 -17.13
N TYR A 260 -25.41 25.45 -18.14
CA TYR A 260 -26.52 25.47 -19.11
C TYR A 260 -27.83 24.87 -18.59
N SER A 261 -27.82 24.20 -17.43
CA SER A 261 -29.03 23.63 -16.79
C SER A 261 -29.49 24.42 -15.56
N ALA A 262 -28.84 25.55 -15.26
CA ALA A 262 -29.27 26.42 -14.17
C ALA A 262 -30.61 27.09 -14.55
N PRO A 263 -31.63 27.07 -13.67
CA PRO A 263 -32.87 27.82 -13.92
C PRO A 263 -32.53 29.28 -14.18
N VAL A 264 -33.00 29.81 -15.30
CA VAL A 264 -32.97 31.25 -15.56
C VAL A 264 -33.82 31.91 -14.46
N PRO A 265 -33.33 32.95 -13.76
CA PRO A 265 -34.18 33.72 -12.86
C PRO A 265 -35.39 34.22 -13.65
N ASP A 266 -36.59 34.06 -13.09
CA ASP A 266 -37.82 34.62 -13.66
C ASP A 266 -37.71 36.14 -13.73
N ASP A 267 -37.22 36.66 -14.86
CA ASP A 267 -37.48 38.01 -15.29
C ASP A 267 -38.49 37.95 -16.44
N GLU A 268 -39.58 38.68 -16.21
CA GLU A 268 -40.83 38.74 -16.96
C GLU A 268 -40.67 38.97 -18.49
N TYR A 269 -41.45 38.20 -19.28
CA TYR A 269 -41.98 38.46 -20.63
C TYR A 269 -40.93 38.78 -21.75
N GLU A 270 -40.87 38.07 -22.90
CA GLU A 270 -41.92 37.95 -23.91
C GLU A 270 -41.59 36.87 -24.96
N ASP A 271 -42.67 36.37 -25.56
CA ASP A 271 -42.85 35.35 -26.58
C ASP A 271 -41.99 35.48 -27.87
N CYS A 272 -41.38 34.38 -28.31
CA CYS A 272 -41.00 34.10 -29.70
C CYS A 272 -40.46 32.67 -29.84
N GLY A 273 -41.28 31.77 -30.40
CA GLY A 273 -40.95 30.36 -30.57
C GLY A 273 -39.92 30.05 -31.65
N TYR A 274 -39.23 28.91 -31.50
CA TYR A 274 -38.60 28.18 -32.60
C TYR A 274 -38.49 26.69 -32.29
N TYR A 275 -38.81 25.87 -33.29
CA TYR A 275 -38.84 24.39 -33.28
C TYR A 275 -37.43 23.76 -33.19
N HIS A 276 -37.33 22.63 -32.48
CA HIS A 276 -36.48 21.45 -32.75
C HIS A 276 -36.97 20.32 -31.83
N ASP A 277 -37.64 19.26 -32.28
CA ASP A 277 -37.27 18.12 -33.15
C ASP A 277 -36.30 17.10 -32.50
N TYR A 278 -36.67 15.82 -32.65
CA TYR A 278 -36.55 14.64 -31.75
C TYR A 278 -35.19 14.22 -31.17
N GLY A 279 -35.27 13.47 -30.05
CA GLY A 279 -34.24 12.49 -29.68
C GLY A 279 -34.44 11.89 -28.28
N GLU A 280 -34.92 10.66 -28.21
CA GLU A 280 -35.15 9.87 -26.99
C GLU A 280 -33.92 9.83 -26.06
N LYS A 281 -34.17 10.06 -24.77
CA LYS A 281 -33.21 9.93 -23.68
C LYS A 281 -33.13 8.45 -23.28
N GLU A 282 -31.99 7.81 -23.52
CA GLU A 282 -31.60 6.61 -22.79
C GLU A 282 -31.03 7.03 -21.43
N ASP A 283 -31.78 6.68 -20.39
CA ASP A 283 -31.43 6.52 -18.98
C ASP A 283 -30.14 7.20 -18.50
N ASP A 284 -30.33 8.42 -17.98
CA ASP A 284 -29.39 9.10 -17.11
C ASP A 284 -29.08 8.21 -15.90
N GLU A 285 -27.88 7.63 -15.85
CA GLU A 285 -27.34 7.01 -14.63
C GLU A 285 -27.16 8.14 -13.59
N ILE A 286 -28.15 8.27 -12.71
CA ILE A 286 -28.21 9.27 -11.64
C ILE A 286 -26.99 9.08 -10.72
N LEU A 287 -26.03 9.99 -10.83
CA LEU A 287 -24.87 10.07 -9.94
C LEU A 287 -25.33 10.19 -8.49
N ARG A 288 -24.80 9.33 -7.63
CA ARG A 288 -25.09 9.33 -6.19
C ARG A 288 -24.14 10.28 -5.47
N TRP A 289 -24.53 10.72 -4.27
CA TRP A 289 -23.72 11.60 -3.42
C TRP A 289 -22.30 11.08 -3.13
N GLU A 290 -22.10 9.76 -3.28
CA GLU A 290 -20.82 9.06 -3.14
C GLU A 290 -19.81 9.37 -4.26
N ASP A 291 -20.26 9.86 -5.42
CA ASP A 291 -19.40 10.14 -6.59
C ASP A 291 -18.74 11.54 -6.55
N VAL A 292 -19.01 12.33 -5.50
CA VAL A 292 -18.59 13.74 -5.40
C VAL A 292 -17.74 14.04 -4.14
N ILE A 293 -17.61 13.10 -3.20
CA ILE A 293 -16.88 13.31 -1.95
C ILE A 293 -15.52 12.58 -1.98
N GLU A 294 -14.42 13.32 -1.88
CA GLU A 294 -13.09 12.76 -1.59
C GLU A 294 -13.10 12.18 -0.16
N TRP A 295 -12.89 10.87 -0.07
CA TRP A 295 -13.13 10.00 1.09
C TRP A 295 -12.28 10.27 2.36
N GLU A 296 -11.51 11.37 2.44
CA GLU A 296 -10.55 11.58 3.54
C GLU A 296 -10.88 12.71 4.54
N MET A 297 -12.07 13.31 4.51
CA MET A 297 -12.43 14.34 5.50
C MET A 297 -13.86 14.20 6.02
N TRP A 298 -14.05 13.41 7.08
CA TRP A 298 -14.74 13.78 8.35
C TRP A 298 -15.31 12.56 9.11
N PRO A 299 -15.07 12.38 10.43
CA PRO A 299 -15.82 11.44 11.25
C PRO A 299 -17.10 12.09 11.80
N LYS A 300 -18.28 11.51 11.54
CA LYS A 300 -19.49 11.89 12.28
C LYS A 300 -19.76 10.88 13.40
N SER A 301 -19.88 11.42 14.61
CA SER A 301 -20.24 10.76 15.85
C SER A 301 -21.50 9.90 15.72
N PRO A 302 -21.67 8.85 16.54
CA PRO A 302 -22.95 8.16 16.62
C PRO A 302 -24.03 9.11 17.20
N PRO A 303 -25.27 9.12 16.66
CA PRO A 303 -26.39 9.71 17.37
C PRO A 303 -26.76 8.87 18.59
N SER A 304 -27.25 9.56 19.61
CA SER A 304 -27.62 9.07 20.94
C SER A 304 -28.66 7.96 20.94
N SER A 305 -28.59 7.14 21.99
CA SER A 305 -29.57 6.15 22.41
C SER A 305 -30.98 6.74 22.60
N ASP A 306 -31.96 6.07 21.97
CA ASP A 306 -33.28 5.80 22.53
C ASP A 306 -33.53 4.28 22.43
#